data_AF-A0A698FF56-F1
#
_entry.id   AF-A0A698FF56-F1
#
_cell.length_a   1.000
_cell.length_b   1.000
_cell.length_c   1.000
_cell.angle_alpha   90.00
_cell.angle_beta   90.00
_cell.angle_gamma   90.00
#
_symmetry.space_group_name_H-M   'P 1'
#
loop_
_entity.id
_entity.type
_entity.pdbx_description
1 polymer ?
#
loop_
_entity_poly.entity_id
_entity_poly.type
_entity_poly.pdbx_seq_one_letter_code
_entity_poly.pdbx_strand_id
1 'polypeptide(L)'
;MNILNEAIKVLKLNLKPFDLTNLTKKKTYLCALDDENLLLIYTGKARFISKDAVFTNDLANDFKLKYKHFFTKSPLCSKAKHYLEEKGFRIYAIL
;
A
#
# COMPACT_ATOMS: atom_id res chain seq x y z
N MET A 1 -8.36 5.98 15.78
CA MET A 1 -8.37 6.58 14.44
C MET A 1 -8.02 5.47 13.44
N ASN A 2 -8.84 5.22 12.43
CA ASN A 2 -8.62 4.13 11.47
C ASN A 2 -7.52 4.55 10.48
N ILE A 3 -6.38 3.84 10.42
CA ILE A 3 -5.22 4.17 9.57
C ILE A 3 -5.61 4.30 8.09
N LEU A 4 -6.64 3.56 7.66
CA LEU A 4 -7.21 3.67 6.32
C LEU A 4 -7.81 5.05 6.05
N ASN A 5 -8.60 5.57 6.99
CA ASN A 5 -9.22 6.90 6.85
C ASN A 5 -8.18 8.02 6.86
N GLU A 6 -7.10 7.86 7.62
CA GLU A 6 -5.98 8.82 7.61
C GLU A 6 -5.26 8.82 6.25
N ALA A 7 -4.92 7.64 5.72
CA ALA A 7 -4.28 7.54 4.42
C ALA A 7 -5.16 8.14 3.32
N ILE A 8 -6.45 7.79 3.28
CA ILE A 8 -7.41 8.35 2.31
C ILE A 8 -7.46 9.88 2.38
N LYS A 9 -7.47 10.46 3.60
CA LYS A 9 -7.45 11.92 3.79
C LYS A 9 -6.15 12.56 3.29
N VAL A 10 -4.99 11.94 3.54
CA VAL A 10 -3.69 12.43 3.05
C VAL A 10 -3.66 12.44 1.53
N LEU A 11 -4.22 11.40 0.89
CA LEU A 11 -4.27 11.29 -0.55
C LEU A 11 -5.34 12.19 -1.20
N LYS A 12 -6.33 12.68 -0.45
CA LYS A 12 -7.50 13.43 -0.95
C LYS A 12 -8.25 12.69 -2.07
N LEU A 13 -8.28 11.36 -2.00
CA LEU A 13 -8.97 10.49 -2.96
C LEU A 13 -10.26 9.94 -2.36
N ASN A 14 -11.23 9.57 -3.19
CA ASN A 14 -12.50 8.99 -2.76
C ASN A 14 -12.46 7.44 -2.81
N LEU A 15 -11.50 6.87 -2.10
CA LEU A 15 -11.26 5.42 -2.12
C LEU A 15 -12.24 4.67 -1.21
N LYS A 16 -12.69 3.50 -1.66
CA LYS A 16 -13.52 2.59 -0.87
C LYS A 16 -12.68 1.43 -0.33
N PRO A 17 -12.85 1.02 0.94
CA PRO A 17 -12.17 -0.15 1.48
C PRO A 17 -12.44 -1.40 0.62
N PHE A 18 -11.41 -2.21 0.44
CA PHE A 18 -11.50 -3.49 -0.27
C PHE A 18 -10.94 -4.61 0.60
N ASP A 19 -11.65 -5.75 0.63
CA ASP A 19 -11.24 -6.90 1.42
C ASP A 19 -10.22 -7.76 0.67
N LEU A 20 -9.01 -7.86 1.24
CA LEU A 20 -7.89 -8.63 0.69
C LEU A 20 -7.95 -10.13 1.02
N THR A 21 -8.94 -10.61 1.78
CA THR A 21 -8.97 -11.99 2.31
C THR A 21 -8.88 -13.05 1.20
N ASN A 22 -9.39 -12.77 -0.01
CA ASN A 22 -9.30 -13.68 -1.15
C ASN A 22 -7.95 -13.65 -1.88
N LEU A 23 -7.12 -12.63 -1.64
CA LEU A 23 -5.82 -12.43 -2.30
C LEU A 23 -4.64 -12.76 -1.38
N THR A 24 -4.78 -12.54 -0.07
CA THR A 24 -3.71 -12.83 0.89
C THR A 24 -4.23 -13.13 2.29
N LYS A 25 -3.52 -14.02 2.98
CA LYS A 25 -3.73 -14.31 4.41
C LYS A 25 -3.02 -13.32 5.33
N LYS A 26 -2.22 -12.40 4.79
CA LYS A 26 -1.48 -11.40 5.59
C LYS A 26 -2.43 -10.33 6.12
N LYS A 27 -2.62 -10.32 7.43
CA LYS A 27 -3.43 -9.31 8.14
C LYS A 27 -2.76 -7.94 8.30
N THR A 28 -1.49 -7.82 7.88
CA THR A 28 -0.71 -6.58 7.95
C THR A 28 -0.91 -5.66 6.75
N TYR A 29 -1.92 -5.94 5.93
CA TYR A 29 -2.25 -5.15 4.75
C TYR A 29 -3.71 -4.73 4.79
N LEU A 30 -3.96 -3.47 4.47
CA LEU A 30 -5.29 -2.96 4.15
C LEU A 30 -5.28 -2.44 2.72
N CYS A 31 -6.46 -2.46 2.09
CA CYS A 31 -6.64 -1.98 0.73
C CYS A 31 -7.81 -1.02 0.66
N ALA A 32 -7.68 0.01 -0.17
CA ALA A 32 -8.82 0.75 -0.68
C ALA A 32 -8.57 1.10 -2.14
N LEU A 33 -9.65 1.23 -2.90
CA LEU A 33 -9.59 1.48 -4.33
C LEU A 33 -10.75 2.34 -4.82
N ASP A 34 -10.55 2.95 -5.97
CA ASP A 34 -11.61 3.52 -6.83
C ASP A 34 -11.42 3.01 -8.27
N ASP A 35 -12.04 3.66 -9.24
CA ASP A 35 -12.01 3.23 -10.65
C ASP A 35 -10.61 3.27 -11.28
N GLU A 36 -9.67 4.06 -10.74
CA GLU A 36 -8.32 4.22 -11.30
C GLU A 36 -7.18 4.03 -10.30
N ASN A 37 -7.45 4.15 -9.00
CA ASN A 37 -6.45 4.22 -7.95
C ASN A 37 -6.52 2.99 -7.04
N LEU A 38 -5.35 2.38 -6.83
CA LEU A 38 -5.12 1.39 -5.80
C LEU A 38 -4.33 2.02 -4.64
N LEU A 39 -4.82 1.86 -3.42
CA LEU A 39 -4.07 2.17 -2.20
C LEU A 39 -3.83 0.88 -1.41
N LEU A 40 -2.55 0.51 -1.28
CA LEU A 40 -2.11 -0.53 -0.36
C LEU A 40 -1.48 0.09 0.88
N ILE A 41 -1.94 -0.34 2.05
CA ILE A 41 -1.45 0.14 3.34
C ILE A 41 -0.77 -1.01 4.07
N TYR A 42 0.50 -0.83 4.42
CA TYR A 42 1.18 -1.74 5.32
C TYR A 42 1.02 -1.28 6.78
N THR A 43 0.52 -2.17 7.63
CA THR A 43 0.23 -1.92 9.06
C THR A 43 1.14 -2.70 10.01
N GLY A 44 2.07 -3.49 9.49
CA GLY A 44 2.98 -4.30 10.32
C GLY A 44 3.97 -3.43 11.09
N LYS A 45 4.27 -3.75 12.35
CA LYS A 45 5.13 -2.90 13.21
C LYS A 45 6.62 -2.93 12.83
N ALA A 46 7.06 -4.00 12.17
CA ALA A 46 8.45 -4.17 11.77
C ALA A 46 8.82 -3.25 10.60
N ARG A 47 10.14 -3.02 10.43
CA ARG A 47 10.69 -2.31 9.27
C ARG A 47 10.24 -3.00 7.98
N PHE A 48 9.70 -2.21 7.05
CA PHE A 48 9.31 -2.68 5.72
C PHE A 48 10.57 -2.84 4.85
N ILE A 49 10.82 -4.05 4.38
CA ILE A 49 12.04 -4.43 3.65
C ILE A 49 11.74 -4.87 2.20
N SER A 50 12.79 -5.15 1.43
CA SER A 50 12.65 -5.48 0.00
C SER A 50 11.74 -6.69 -0.26
N LYS A 51 11.73 -7.69 0.63
CA LYS A 51 10.82 -8.84 0.51
C LYS A 51 9.34 -8.41 0.59
N ASP A 52 9.03 -7.47 1.48
CA ASP A 52 7.68 -6.93 1.60
C ASP A 52 7.32 -6.08 0.37
N ALA A 53 8.28 -5.34 -0.18
CA ALA A 53 8.11 -4.55 -1.41
C ALA A 53 7.74 -5.42 -2.62
N VAL A 54 8.44 -6.54 -2.82
CA VAL A 54 8.14 -7.51 -3.87
C VAL A 54 6.72 -8.04 -3.70
N PHE A 55 6.37 -8.49 -2.49
CA PHE A 55 5.02 -8.96 -2.19
C PHE A 55 3.94 -7.90 -2.46
N THR A 56 4.17 -6.65 -2.05
CA THR A 56 3.23 -5.53 -2.31
C THR A 56 3.03 -5.29 -3.81
N ASN A 57 4.10 -5.36 -4.60
CA ASN A 57 4.00 -5.20 -6.05
C ASN A 57 3.20 -6.34 -6.70
N ASP A 58 3.44 -7.58 -6.28
CA ASP A 58 2.73 -8.75 -6.79
C ASP A 58 1.24 -8.64 -6.47
N LEU A 59 0.89 -8.31 -5.22
CA LEU A 59 -0.49 -8.07 -4.80
C LEU A 59 -1.16 -6.95 -5.61
N ALA A 60 -0.44 -5.88 -5.94
CA ALA A 60 -1.00 -4.78 -6.71
C ALA A 60 -1.31 -5.15 -8.17
N ASN A 61 -0.62 -6.15 -8.74
CA ASN A 61 -0.83 -6.56 -10.13
C ASN A 61 -2.17 -7.28 -10.34
N ASP A 62 -2.78 -7.81 -9.27
CA ASP A 62 -4.10 -8.43 -9.32
C ASP A 62 -5.23 -7.41 -9.64
N PHE A 63 -5.02 -6.13 -9.34
CA PHE A 63 -6.06 -5.11 -9.46
C PHE A 63 -6.14 -4.43 -10.83
N LYS A 64 -5.09 -4.50 -11.67
CA LYS A 64 -5.01 -3.85 -13.00
C LYS A 64 -5.42 -2.36 -13.02
N LEU A 65 -5.13 -1.62 -11.95
CA LEU A 65 -5.44 -0.18 -11.82
C LEU A 65 -4.27 0.71 -12.28
N LYS A 66 -4.60 1.92 -12.75
CA LYS A 66 -3.66 2.86 -13.38
C LYS A 66 -2.67 3.48 -12.40
N TYR A 67 -3.17 3.91 -11.23
CA TYR A 67 -2.35 4.57 -10.23
C TYR A 67 -2.20 3.69 -9.00
N LYS A 68 -0.94 3.46 -8.59
CA LYS A 68 -0.60 2.65 -7.41
C LYS A 68 -0.06 3.56 -6.32
N HIS A 69 -0.66 3.48 -5.15
CA HIS A 69 -0.26 4.23 -3.96
C HIS A 69 0.09 3.26 -2.85
N PHE A 70 1.18 3.53 -2.15
CA PHE A 70 1.60 2.75 -1.00
C PHE A 70 1.71 3.66 0.22
N PHE A 71 1.11 3.25 1.33
CA PHE A 71 1.18 3.98 2.59
C PHE A 71 1.71 3.09 3.72
N THR A 72 2.59 3.63 4.55
CA THR A 72 3.10 2.95 5.74
C THR A 72 3.43 3.96 6.85
N LYS A 73 3.21 3.56 8.10
CA LYS A 73 3.76 4.25 9.29
C LYS A 73 5.00 3.56 9.85
N SER A 74 5.34 2.40 9.30
CA SER A 74 6.46 1.60 9.76
C SER A 74 7.74 2.09 9.10
N PRO A 75 8.90 1.97 9.77
CA PRO A 75 10.18 2.35 9.17
C PRO A 75 10.35 1.69 7.80
N LEU A 76 10.60 2.47 6.77
CA LEU A 76 10.73 2.01 5.39
C LEU A 76 12.21 1.95 5.01
N CYS A 77 12.72 0.79 4.59
CA CYS A 77 14.10 0.70 4.13
C CYS A 77 14.25 1.31 2.73
N SER A 78 15.37 1.99 2.48
CA SER A 78 15.59 2.71 1.21
C SER A 78 15.52 1.79 -0.02
N LYS A 79 16.04 0.56 0.08
CA LYS A 79 15.97 -0.42 -1.02
C LYS A 79 14.54 -0.84 -1.34
N ALA A 80 13.67 -0.97 -0.33
CA ALA A 80 12.26 -1.29 -0.52
C ALA A 80 11.49 -0.11 -1.15
N LYS A 81 11.79 1.11 -0.70
CA LYS A 81 11.24 2.34 -1.27
C LYS A 81 11.57 2.46 -2.76
N HIS A 82 12.85 2.39 -3.10
CA HIS A 82 13.31 2.50 -4.49
C HIS A 82 12.68 1.44 -5.39
N TYR A 83 12.60 0.19 -4.92
CA TYR A 83 11.95 -0.87 -5.68
C TYR A 83 10.48 -0.53 -6.01
N LEU A 84 9.70 -0.04 -5.05
CA LEU A 84 8.29 0.30 -5.30
C LEU A 84 8.17 1.52 -6.24
N GLU A 85 9.02 2.52 -6.10
CA GLU A 85 9.05 3.69 -6.99
C GLU A 85 9.35 3.28 -8.45
N GLU A 86 10.30 2.38 -8.68
CA GLU A 86 10.59 1.80 -10.00
C GLU A 86 9.40 1.02 -10.60
N LYS A 87 8.52 0.48 -9.74
CA LYS A 87 7.27 -0.18 -10.16
C LYS A 87 6.09 0.78 -10.30
N GLY A 88 6.33 2.08 -10.20
CA GLY A 88 5.34 3.13 -10.44
C GLY A 88 4.46 3.44 -9.22
N PHE A 89 4.86 3.02 -8.01
CA PHE A 89 4.13 3.39 -6.80
C PHE A 89 4.46 4.81 -6.36
N ARG A 90 3.43 5.55 -5.96
CA ARG A 90 3.58 6.77 -5.14
C ARG A 90 3.65 6.37 -3.67
N ILE A 91 4.74 6.75 -3.00
CA ILE A 91 5.05 6.31 -1.64
C ILE A 91 4.70 7.39 -0.62
N TYR A 92 3.90 7.02 0.38
CA TYR A 92 3.49 7.87 1.50
C TYR A 92 3.93 7.22 2.81
N ALA A 93 5.14 7.55 3.25
CA ALA A 93 5.66 7.10 4.53
C ALA A 93 5.56 8.24 5.55
N ILE A 94 4.82 8.03 6.65
CA ILE A 94 4.82 8.94 7.80
C ILE A 94 5.77 8.34 8.83
N LEU A 95 6.90 9.02 9.07
CA LEU A 95 7.88 8.67 10.10
C LEU A 95 7.37 9.07 11.49
#